data_AF-A0A497GF49-F1
#
_entry.id   AF-A0A497GF49-F1
#
_cell.length_a   1.000
_cell.length_b   1.000
_cell.length_c   1.000
_cell.angle_alpha   90.00
_cell.angle_beta   90.00
_cell.angle_gamma   90.00
#
_symmetry.space_group_name_H-M   'P 1'
#
loop_
_entity.id
_entity.type
_entity.pdbx_description
1 polymer ?
#
loop_
_entity_poly.entity_id
_entity_poly.type
_entity_poly.pdbx_seq_one_letter_code
_entity_poly.pdbx_strand_id
1 'polypeptide(L)'
;MSSSSENESLYRAEYDSISQSLGRIESKINDFYSLLTRIDTYAVEIPASLARIRSQGYIYFGNLEDEANTLIDSWLKIRHSYLHIIERLKTYSPQIESLRKRLSSLSSAKGTSSDFLRLRNVRAEVNALDATVDSLISDVKSSTQNINSRFNRIKGRLHLIESTLNRLSTA
;
A
#
# COMPACT_ATOMS: atom_id res chain seq x y z
N MET A 1 -20.54 -37.56 -20.36
CA MET A 1 -19.28 -36.80 -20.54
C MET A 1 -19.43 -35.31 -20.22
N SER A 2 -20.61 -34.68 -20.41
CA SER A 2 -20.84 -33.25 -20.14
C SER A 2 -20.60 -32.80 -18.68
N SER A 3 -20.96 -33.61 -17.69
CA SER A 3 -20.83 -33.25 -16.26
C SER A 3 -19.38 -33.22 -15.76
N SER A 4 -18.47 -34.01 -16.36
CA SER A 4 -17.06 -34.04 -15.96
C SER A 4 -16.30 -32.81 -16.47
N SER A 5 -16.59 -32.35 -17.68
CA SER A 5 -15.99 -31.12 -18.23
C SER A 5 -16.51 -29.86 -17.54
N GLU A 6 -17.78 -29.86 -17.14
CA GLU A 6 -18.40 -28.77 -16.39
C GLU A 6 -17.79 -28.62 -14.99
N ASN A 7 -17.63 -29.73 -14.26
CA ASN A 7 -16.99 -29.73 -12.94
C ASN A 7 -15.53 -29.27 -13.00
N GLU A 8 -14.78 -29.68 -14.03
CA GLU A 8 -13.40 -29.23 -14.21
C GLU A 8 -13.35 -27.72 -14.51
N SER A 9 -14.28 -27.19 -15.31
CA SER A 9 -14.39 -25.76 -15.59
C SER A 9 -14.71 -24.94 -14.34
N LEU A 10 -15.70 -25.38 -13.55
CA LEU A 10 -16.07 -24.72 -12.28
C LEU A 10 -14.91 -24.73 -11.29
N TYR A 11 -14.21 -25.86 -11.21
CA TYR A 11 -13.04 -26.00 -10.36
C TYR A 11 -11.93 -25.02 -10.74
N ARG A 12 -11.59 -24.94 -12.04
CA ARG A 12 -10.59 -23.99 -12.54
C ARG A 12 -10.98 -22.54 -12.27
N ALA A 13 -12.24 -22.18 -12.46
CA ALA A 13 -12.71 -20.83 -12.18
C ALA A 13 -12.55 -20.44 -10.69
N GLU A 14 -12.88 -21.34 -9.77
CA GLU A 14 -12.69 -21.11 -8.34
C GLU A 14 -11.20 -21.05 -7.96
N TYR A 15 -10.38 -21.94 -8.54
CA TYR A 15 -8.93 -21.92 -8.37
C TYR A 15 -8.34 -20.56 -8.77
N ASP A 16 -8.70 -20.07 -9.95
CA ASP A 16 -8.22 -18.78 -10.47
C ASP A 16 -8.71 -17.61 -9.61
N SER A 17 -9.96 -17.66 -9.14
CA SER A 17 -10.53 -16.67 -8.22
C SER A 17 -9.76 -16.57 -6.89
N ILE A 18 -9.38 -17.71 -6.31
CA ILE A 18 -8.56 -17.77 -5.09
C ILE A 18 -7.15 -17.22 -5.36
N SER A 19 -6.54 -17.62 -6.48
CA SER A 19 -5.22 -17.12 -6.90
C SER A 19 -5.21 -15.60 -7.06
N GLN A 20 -6.22 -15.05 -7.74
CA GLN A 20 -6.40 -13.61 -7.87
C GLN A 20 -6.61 -12.93 -6.52
N SER A 21 -7.37 -13.55 -5.61
CA SER A 21 -7.59 -13.01 -4.27
C SER A 21 -6.29 -12.91 -3.47
N LEU A 22 -5.43 -13.94 -3.52
CA LEU A 22 -4.08 -13.89 -2.94
C LEU A 22 -3.23 -12.76 -3.53
N GLY A 23 -3.25 -12.58 -4.86
CA GLY A 23 -2.56 -11.47 -5.52
C GLY A 23 -3.07 -10.08 -5.10
N ARG A 24 -4.39 -9.95 -4.87
CA ARG A 24 -4.99 -8.71 -4.35
C ARG A 24 -4.54 -8.41 -2.92
N ILE A 25 -4.49 -9.42 -2.05
CA ILE A 25 -4.01 -9.25 -0.67
C ILE A 25 -2.56 -8.74 -0.67
N GLU A 26 -1.67 -9.36 -1.46
CA GLU A 26 -0.28 -8.90 -1.58
C GLU A 26 -0.19 -7.46 -2.09
N SER A 27 -0.98 -7.13 -3.12
CA SER A 27 -0.99 -5.77 -3.69
C SER A 27 -1.44 -4.75 -2.66
N LYS A 28 -2.50 -5.03 -1.88
CA LYS A 28 -2.95 -4.15 -0.77
C LYS A 28 -1.85 -3.87 0.24
N ILE A 29 -1.11 -4.91 0.64
CA ILE A 29 0.01 -4.80 1.58
C ILE A 29 1.14 -3.95 0.98
N ASN A 30 1.52 -4.23 -0.27
CA ASN A 30 2.59 -3.50 -0.96
C ASN A 30 2.24 -2.03 -1.23
N ASP A 31 0.99 -1.75 -1.59
CA ASP A 31 0.47 -0.38 -1.78
C ASP A 31 0.53 0.41 -0.47
N PHE A 32 0.18 -0.25 0.65
CA PHE A 32 0.27 0.35 1.97
C PHE A 32 1.73 0.66 2.34
N TYR A 33 2.67 -0.28 2.14
CA TYR A 33 4.09 -0.01 2.35
C TYR A 33 4.60 1.14 1.47
N SER A 34 4.24 1.14 0.19
CA SER A 34 4.63 2.19 -0.75
C SER A 34 4.10 3.57 -0.33
N LEU A 35 2.87 3.63 0.20
CA LEU A 35 2.29 4.86 0.74
C LEU A 35 3.10 5.38 1.94
N LEU A 36 3.47 4.50 2.89
CA LEU A 36 4.24 4.90 4.06
C LEU A 36 5.65 5.36 3.68
N THR A 37 6.34 4.62 2.81
CA THR A 37 7.66 5.00 2.30
C THR A 37 7.62 6.36 1.62
N ARG A 38 6.61 6.63 0.78
CA ARG A 38 6.45 7.93 0.13
C ARG A 38 6.30 9.07 1.14
N ILE A 39 5.55 8.87 2.23
CA ILE A 39 5.39 9.90 3.26
C ILE A 39 6.71 10.10 4.03
N ASP A 40 7.42 9.02 4.38
CA ASP A 40 8.75 9.10 4.97
C ASP A 40 9.72 9.88 4.07
N THR A 41 9.68 9.65 2.76
CA THR A 41 10.45 10.41 1.78
C THR A 41 10.07 11.89 1.80
N TYR A 42 8.79 12.25 1.80
CA TYR A 42 8.37 13.65 1.86
C TYR A 42 8.82 14.36 3.14
N ALA A 43 8.80 13.66 4.28
CA ALA A 43 9.25 14.22 5.55
C ALA A 43 10.75 14.59 5.53
N VAL A 44 11.53 13.99 4.63
CA VAL A 44 12.96 14.30 4.42
C VAL A 44 13.17 15.32 3.29
N GLU A 45 12.50 15.13 2.14
CA GLU A 45 12.71 15.95 0.94
C GLU A 45 12.21 17.40 1.08
N ILE A 46 11.11 17.61 1.80
CA ILE A 46 10.49 18.94 1.94
C ILE A 46 11.39 19.91 2.72
N PRO A 47 11.92 19.56 3.90
CA PRO A 47 12.89 20.41 4.60
C PRO A 47 14.12 20.73 3.74
N ALA A 48 14.67 19.74 3.03
CA ALA A 48 15.81 19.95 2.15
C ALA A 48 15.49 20.92 1.00
N SER A 49 14.30 20.79 0.40
CA SER A 49 13.82 21.67 -0.67
C SER A 49 13.60 23.10 -0.16
N LEU A 50 13.02 23.27 1.04
CA LEU A 50 12.85 24.56 1.70
C LEU A 50 14.20 25.25 1.94
N ALA A 51 15.18 24.53 2.49
CA ALA A 51 16.53 25.05 2.72
C ALA A 51 17.21 25.51 1.40
N ARG A 52 17.00 24.75 0.32
CA ARG A 52 17.54 25.07 -1.00
C ARG A 52 16.89 26.29 -1.63
N ILE A 53 15.56 26.42 -1.63
CA ILE A 53 14.93 27.63 -2.20
C ILE A 53 15.29 28.88 -1.37
N ARG A 54 15.51 28.73 -0.06
CA ARG A 54 16.00 29.80 0.81
C ARG A 54 17.39 30.29 0.40
N SER A 55 18.31 29.39 0.07
CA SER A 55 19.64 29.79 -0.41
C SER A 55 19.60 30.47 -1.79
N GLN A 56 18.52 30.26 -2.55
CA GLN A 56 18.25 30.91 -3.84
C GLN A 56 17.52 32.26 -3.71
N GLY A 57 17.36 32.79 -2.50
CA GLY A 57 16.74 34.09 -2.28
C GLY A 57 15.21 34.05 -2.10
N TYR A 58 14.62 32.87 -1.89
CA TYR A 58 13.24 32.79 -1.39
C TYR A 58 13.12 33.48 -0.03
N ILE A 59 12.32 34.55 0.02
CA ILE A 59 12.01 35.27 1.25
C ILE A 59 10.78 34.64 1.89
N TYR A 60 10.92 34.36 3.19
CA TYR A 60 9.99 33.65 4.06
C TYR A 60 8.50 34.01 3.83
N PHE A 61 7.73 33.09 3.24
CA PHE A 61 6.30 33.02 3.51
C PHE A 61 6.11 32.02 4.65
N GLY A 62 5.98 32.51 5.89
CA GLY A 62 5.92 31.65 7.08
C GLY A 62 4.87 30.55 7.02
N ASN A 63 3.80 30.76 6.25
CA ASN A 63 2.75 29.75 6.08
C ASN A 63 3.22 28.41 5.51
N LEU A 64 4.28 28.35 4.70
CA LEU A 64 4.70 27.11 4.04
C LEU A 64 5.63 26.28 4.92
N GLU A 65 6.59 26.94 5.58
CA GLU A 65 7.50 26.29 6.52
C GLU A 65 6.74 25.80 7.76
N ASP A 66 5.83 26.62 8.30
CA ASP A 66 4.99 26.24 9.44
C ASP A 66 4.05 25.08 9.08
N GLU A 67 3.46 25.10 7.88
CA GLU A 67 2.61 24.00 7.39
C GLU A 67 3.41 22.71 7.20
N ALA A 68 4.63 22.80 6.66
CA ALA A 68 5.52 21.66 6.49
C ALA A 68 5.95 21.05 7.82
N ASN A 69 6.41 21.88 8.76
CA ASN A 69 6.83 21.43 10.10
C ASN A 69 5.66 20.79 10.85
N THR A 70 4.49 21.43 10.86
CA THR A 70 3.28 20.88 11.48
C THR A 70 2.89 19.53 10.88
N LEU A 71 3.03 19.37 9.56
CA LEU A 71 2.71 18.13 8.87
C LEU A 71 3.72 17.01 9.17
N ILE A 72 5.01 17.34 9.24
CA ILE A 72 6.07 16.41 9.66
C ILE A 72 5.83 15.95 11.09
N ASP A 73 5.53 16.85 12.02
CA ASP A 73 5.22 16.50 13.41
C ASP A 73 3.99 15.60 13.49
N SER A 74 2.95 15.92 12.72
CA SER A 74 1.75 15.09 12.63
C SER A 74 2.07 13.70 12.10
N TRP A 75 2.93 13.60 11.09
CA TRP A 75 3.39 12.33 10.55
C TRP A 75 4.17 11.53 11.60
N LEU A 76 5.17 12.13 12.26
CA LEU A 76 6.01 11.46 13.25
C LEU A 76 5.19 10.94 14.45
N LYS A 77 4.15 11.68 14.87
CA LYS A 77 3.22 11.25 15.92
C LYS A 77 2.48 9.97 15.54
N ILE A 78 1.95 9.88 14.32
CA ILE A 78 1.19 8.70 13.89
C ILE A 78 2.07 7.57 13.35
N ARG A 79 3.30 7.87 12.93
CA ARG A 79 4.27 6.89 12.41
C ARG A 79 4.53 5.75 13.39
N HIS A 80 4.62 6.06 14.68
CA HIS A 80 4.76 5.05 15.73
C HIS A 80 3.57 4.07 15.77
N SER A 81 2.34 4.59 15.61
CA SER A 81 1.14 3.77 15.47
C SER A 81 1.13 2.93 14.20
N TYR A 82 1.99 3.16 13.21
CA TYR A 82 2.08 2.32 12.02
C TYR A 82 3.15 1.24 12.10
N LEU A 83 4.19 1.42 12.92
CA LEU A 83 5.23 0.41 13.09
C LEU A 83 4.65 -0.93 13.52
N HIS A 84 3.71 -0.95 14.46
CA HIS A 84 3.09 -2.21 14.89
C HIS A 84 2.26 -2.88 13.78
N ILE A 85 1.61 -2.09 12.92
CA ILE A 85 0.85 -2.62 11.76
C ILE A 85 1.81 -3.19 10.74
N ILE A 86 2.89 -2.48 10.43
CA ILE A 86 3.95 -2.95 9.52
C ILE A 86 4.50 -4.29 9.98
N GLU A 87 4.85 -4.41 11.27
CA GLU A 87 5.36 -5.66 11.84
C GLU A 87 4.34 -6.79 11.72
N ARG A 88 3.05 -6.54 12.00
CA ARG A 88 1.99 -7.53 11.78
C ARG A 88 1.85 -7.91 10.32
N LEU A 89 1.87 -6.94 9.40
CA LEU A 89 1.75 -7.19 7.97
C LEU A 89 2.92 -8.04 7.43
N LYS A 90 4.14 -7.87 7.96
CA LYS A 90 5.30 -8.70 7.59
C LYS A 90 5.06 -10.18 7.91
N THR A 91 4.27 -10.49 8.94
CA THR A 91 3.94 -11.88 9.29
C THR A 91 2.99 -12.55 8.29
N TYR A 92 2.32 -11.79 7.42
CA TYR A 92 1.39 -12.34 6.43
C TYR A 92 2.06 -12.78 5.14
N SER A 93 3.21 -12.20 4.74
CA SER A 93 3.97 -12.68 3.58
C SER A 93 4.23 -14.19 3.59
N PRO A 94 4.76 -14.81 4.67
CA PRO A 94 4.94 -16.26 4.70
C PRO A 94 3.61 -17.04 4.71
N GLN A 95 2.52 -16.46 5.24
CA GLN A 95 1.20 -17.09 5.23
C GLN A 95 0.60 -17.12 3.82
N ILE A 96 0.71 -16.02 3.08
CA ILE A 96 0.32 -15.91 1.67
C ILE A 96 1.08 -16.93 0.83
N GLU A 97 2.39 -17.03 1.04
CA GLU A 97 3.23 -18.00 0.33
C GLU A 97 2.86 -19.45 0.66
N SER A 98 2.56 -19.74 1.94
CA SER A 98 2.04 -21.06 2.34
C SER A 98 0.71 -21.39 1.66
N LEU A 99 -0.22 -20.43 1.61
CA LEU A 99 -1.50 -20.59 0.91
C LEU A 99 -1.31 -20.77 -0.61
N ARG A 100 -0.36 -20.06 -1.22
CA ARG A 100 0.01 -20.25 -2.64
C ARG A 100 0.54 -21.64 -2.92
N LYS A 101 1.44 -22.17 -2.09
CA LYS A 101 1.96 -23.53 -2.23
C LYS A 101 0.87 -24.58 -2.09
N ARG A 102 -0.05 -24.38 -1.15
CA ARG A 102 -1.21 -25.27 -0.99
C ARG A 102 -2.14 -25.17 -2.18
N LEU A 103 -2.43 -23.97 -2.69
CA LEU A 103 -3.22 -23.79 -3.89
C LEU A 103 -2.56 -24.45 -5.09
N SER A 104 -1.27 -24.21 -5.34
CA SER A 104 -0.55 -24.78 -6.50
C SER A 104 -0.50 -26.31 -6.48
N SER A 105 -0.47 -26.94 -5.29
CA SER A 105 -0.59 -28.40 -5.15
C SER A 105 -1.92 -28.96 -5.68
N LEU A 106 -2.93 -28.10 -5.82
CA LEU A 106 -4.27 -28.43 -6.32
C LEU A 106 -4.46 -28.09 -7.81
N SER A 107 -3.44 -27.54 -8.49
CA SER A 107 -3.53 -27.08 -9.89
C SER A 107 -3.85 -28.17 -10.92
N SER A 108 -3.50 -29.42 -10.64
CA SER A 108 -3.73 -30.58 -11.51
C SER A 108 -5.00 -31.37 -11.18
N ALA A 109 -5.80 -30.89 -10.23
CA ALA A 109 -7.03 -31.54 -9.80
C ALA A 109 -8.12 -31.49 -10.89
N LYS A 110 -8.97 -32.53 -10.92
CA LYS A 110 -10.03 -32.70 -11.93
C LYS A 110 -11.41 -32.25 -11.44
N GLY A 111 -11.50 -31.56 -10.31
CA GLY A 111 -12.76 -31.14 -9.72
C GLY A 111 -13.55 -32.29 -9.10
N THR A 112 -12.89 -33.22 -8.40
CA THR A 112 -13.60 -34.20 -7.57
C THR A 112 -14.18 -33.52 -6.32
N SER A 113 -15.13 -34.17 -5.64
CA SER A 113 -15.70 -33.63 -4.39
C SER A 113 -14.62 -33.37 -3.32
N SER A 114 -13.56 -34.19 -3.28
CA SER A 114 -12.42 -33.99 -2.38
C SER A 114 -11.59 -32.75 -2.76
N ASP A 115 -11.39 -32.53 -4.06
CA ASP A 115 -10.68 -31.36 -4.57
C ASP A 115 -11.43 -30.07 -4.22
N PHE A 116 -12.75 -30.06 -4.40
CA PHE A 116 -13.60 -28.93 -4.02
C PHE A 116 -13.57 -28.65 -2.52
N LEU A 117 -13.57 -29.68 -1.67
CA LEU A 117 -13.45 -29.51 -0.22
C LEU A 117 -12.12 -28.83 0.16
N ARG A 118 -11.01 -29.30 -0.43
CA ARG A 118 -9.68 -28.73 -0.21
C ARG A 118 -9.60 -27.29 -0.70
N LEU A 119 -10.16 -27.00 -1.86
CA LEU A 119 -10.22 -25.66 -2.44
C LEU A 119 -11.03 -24.69 -1.57
N ARG A 120 -12.18 -25.14 -1.05
CA ARG A 120 -13.02 -24.37 -0.12
C ARG A 120 -12.29 -24.03 1.18
N ASN A 121 -11.48 -24.94 1.70
CA ASN A 121 -10.67 -24.67 2.90
C ASN A 121 -9.64 -23.58 2.63
N VAL A 122 -8.93 -23.65 1.50
CA VAL A 122 -8.00 -22.59 1.08
C VAL A 122 -8.73 -21.25 0.91
N ARG A 123 -9.89 -21.23 0.24
CA ARG A 123 -10.73 -20.03 0.08
C ARG A 123 -11.12 -19.40 1.42
N ALA A 124 -11.52 -20.22 2.40
CA ALA A 124 -11.91 -19.73 3.72
C ALA A 124 -10.73 -19.06 4.44
N GLU A 125 -9.54 -19.65 4.37
CA GLU A 125 -8.33 -19.06 4.94
C GLU A 125 -7.91 -17.78 4.22
N VAL A 126 -8.01 -17.74 2.89
CA VAL A 126 -7.76 -16.53 2.09
C VAL A 126 -8.74 -15.41 2.46
N ASN A 127 -10.02 -15.73 2.66
CA ASN A 127 -11.02 -14.74 3.09
C ASN A 127 -10.73 -14.19 4.49
N ALA A 128 -10.35 -15.06 5.43
CA ALA A 128 -10.00 -14.64 6.78
C ALA A 128 -8.77 -13.74 6.78
N LEU A 129 -7.76 -14.08 5.95
CA LEU A 129 -6.58 -13.26 5.77
C LEU A 129 -6.91 -11.90 5.14
N ASP A 130 -7.71 -11.87 4.07
CA ASP A 130 -8.12 -10.63 3.40
C ASP A 130 -8.86 -9.70 4.37
N ALA A 131 -9.83 -10.22 5.12
CA ALA A 131 -10.56 -9.45 6.11
C ALA A 131 -9.65 -8.89 7.22
N THR A 132 -8.67 -9.67 7.66
CA THR A 132 -7.70 -9.23 8.68
C THR A 132 -6.80 -8.12 8.14
N VAL A 133 -6.29 -8.27 6.92
CA VAL A 133 -5.45 -7.27 6.25
C VAL A 133 -6.25 -5.98 6.01
N ASP A 134 -7.50 -6.10 5.53
CA ASP A 134 -8.38 -4.96 5.29
C ASP A 134 -8.68 -4.20 6.58
N SER A 135 -8.99 -4.89 7.68
CA SER A 135 -9.21 -4.23 8.98
C SER A 135 -7.97 -3.46 9.41
N LEU A 136 -6.79 -4.08 9.36
CA LEU A 136 -5.54 -3.45 9.79
C LEU A 136 -5.17 -2.22 8.96
N ILE A 137 -5.37 -2.27 7.64
CA ILE A 137 -5.07 -1.15 6.76
C ILE A 137 -6.15 -0.07 6.88
N SER A 138 -7.43 -0.44 6.99
CA SER A 138 -8.53 0.52 7.03
C SER A 138 -8.48 1.44 8.24
N ASP A 139 -8.08 0.91 9.40
CA ASP A 139 -7.95 1.69 10.65
C ASP A 139 -7.03 2.91 10.51
N VAL A 140 -6.13 2.87 9.53
CA VAL A 140 -5.07 3.84 9.38
C VAL A 140 -5.07 4.59 8.05
N LYS A 141 -5.74 4.04 7.06
CA LYS A 141 -5.77 4.53 5.68
C LYS A 141 -6.19 5.99 5.56
N SER A 142 -7.25 6.40 6.26
CA SER A 142 -7.80 7.77 6.15
C SER A 142 -6.79 8.83 6.62
N SER A 143 -6.19 8.62 7.79
CA SER A 143 -5.16 9.50 8.35
C SER A 143 -3.92 9.56 7.45
N THR A 144 -3.45 8.41 6.98
CA THR A 144 -2.28 8.33 6.09
C THR A 144 -2.53 9.01 4.73
N GLN A 145 -3.71 8.83 4.14
CA GLN A 145 -4.09 9.47 2.88
C GLN A 145 -4.23 10.99 3.01
N ASN A 146 -4.77 11.48 4.14
CA ASN A 146 -4.83 12.92 4.41
C ASN A 146 -3.43 13.53 4.47
N ILE A 147 -2.50 12.92 5.23
CA ILE A 147 -1.11 13.37 5.34
C ILE A 147 -0.42 13.35 3.97
N ASN A 148 -0.54 12.25 3.24
CA ASN A 148 0.04 12.12 1.91
C ASN A 148 -0.47 13.22 0.95
N SER A 149 -1.75 13.53 0.99
CA SER A 149 -2.34 14.57 0.14
C SER A 149 -1.81 15.96 0.48
N ARG A 150 -1.67 16.27 1.78
CA ARG A 150 -1.09 17.53 2.25
C ARG A 150 0.39 17.65 1.88
N PHE A 151 1.17 16.58 2.00
CA PHE A 151 2.58 16.58 1.59
C PHE A 151 2.72 16.79 0.08
N ASN A 152 1.87 16.14 -0.74
CA ASN A 152 1.85 16.37 -2.18
C ASN A 152 1.55 17.83 -2.53
N ARG A 153 0.62 18.47 -1.81
CA ARG A 153 0.33 19.90 -2.00
C ARG A 153 1.55 20.78 -1.70
N ILE A 154 2.25 20.52 -0.58
CA ILE A 154 3.47 21.25 -0.22
C ILE A 154 4.55 21.04 -1.28
N LYS A 155 4.79 19.80 -1.70
CA LYS A 155 5.76 19.46 -2.75
C LYS A 155 5.45 20.18 -4.06
N GLY A 156 4.17 20.23 -4.47
CA GLY A 156 3.73 20.99 -5.65
C GLY A 156 4.02 22.49 -5.53
N ARG A 157 3.74 23.10 -4.37
CA ARG A 157 4.06 24.51 -4.11
C ARG A 157 5.57 24.77 -4.19
N LEU A 158 6.39 23.90 -3.62
CA LEU A 158 7.85 24.01 -3.65
C LEU A 158 8.40 23.94 -5.08
N HIS A 159 7.91 23.01 -5.90
CA HIS A 159 8.31 22.92 -7.31
C HIS A 159 7.96 24.19 -8.10
N LEU A 160 6.81 24.82 -7.83
CA LEU A 160 6.43 26.08 -8.47
C LEU A 160 7.36 27.24 -8.06
N ILE A 161 7.68 27.32 -6.77
CA ILE A 161 8.61 28.35 -6.26
C ILE A 161 9.99 28.17 -6.88
N GLU A 162 10.52 26.96 -6.84
CA GLU A 162 11.82 26.62 -7.44
C GLU A 162 11.88 26.97 -8.93
N SER A 163 10.86 26.59 -9.71
CA SER A 163 10.77 26.92 -11.13
C SER A 163 10.77 28.43 -11.36
N THR A 164 10.07 29.19 -10.51
CA THR A 164 10.03 30.66 -10.59
C THR A 164 11.38 31.28 -10.28
N LEU A 165 12.05 30.84 -9.22
CA LEU A 165 13.39 31.34 -8.85
C LEU A 165 14.42 31.05 -9.94
N ASN A 166 14.41 29.85 -10.52
CA ASN A 166 15.30 29.49 -11.61
C ASN A 166 15.08 30.35 -12.88
N ARG A 167 13.84 30.77 -13.14
CA ARG A 167 13.54 31.71 -14.23
C ARG A 167 14.05 33.12 -13.94
N LEU A 168 13.92 33.57 -12.69
CA LEU A 168 14.39 34.89 -12.28
C LEU A 168 15.92 34.98 -12.20
N SER A 169 16.61 33.88 -11.94
CA SER A 169 18.08 33.85 -11.91
C SER A 169 18.73 33.73 -13.29
N THR A 170 17.94 33.38 -14.31
CA THR A 170 18.41 33.21 -15.71
C THR A 170 17.94 34.34 -16.64
N ALA A 171 17.11 35.26 -16.13
CA ALA A 171 16.66 36.48 -16.81
C ALA A 171 17.54 37.68 -16.44
#